data_AF-A0A933H5F8-F1
#
_entry.id   AF-A0A933H5F8-F1
#
_cell.length_a   1.000
_cell.length_b   1.000
_cell.length_c   1.000
_cell.angle_alpha   90.00
_cell.angle_beta   90.00
_cell.angle_gamma   90.00
#
_symmetry.space_group_name_H-M   'P 1'
#
loop_
_entity.id
_entity.type
_entity.pdbx_description
1 polymer ?
#
loop_
_entity_poly.entity_id
_entity_poly.type
_entity_poly.pdbx_seq_one_letter_code
_entity_poly.pdbx_strand_id
1 'polypeptide(L)'
;MVEVLRAFVLAFFVLMGVVLIVTAFQALHRYNLMEFGFLARILPSLVAWGLSITLPIALLFATTFTLGRWSSDNEITALKACGVHLSRLVLPILGVGLVLSGTAYYVAEEVV
;
A
#
# COMPACT_ATOMS: atom_id res chain seq x y z
N MET A 1 16.31 0.70 0.14
CA MET A 1 15.31 1.20 1.11
C MET A 1 14.54 2.42 0.59
N VAL A 2 15.21 3.52 0.24
CA VAL A 2 14.54 4.74 -0.27
C VAL A 2 13.67 4.47 -1.50
N GLU A 3 14.10 3.59 -2.41
CA GLU A 3 13.30 3.22 -3.59
C GLU A 3 12.00 2.48 -3.25
N VAL A 4 12.06 1.53 -2.32
CA VAL A 4 10.86 0.83 -1.81
C VAL A 4 9.89 1.83 -1.17
N LEU A 5 10.41 2.78 -0.38
CA LEU A 5 9.58 3.81 0.23
C LEU A 5 8.94 4.74 -0.80
N ARG A 6 9.69 5.17 -1.82
CA ARG A 6 9.14 5.98 -2.93
C ARG A 6 8.07 5.23 -3.71
N ALA A 7 8.33 3.97 -4.05
CA ALA A 7 7.37 3.10 -4.72
C ALA A 7 6.11 2.88 -3.85
N PHE A 8 6.28 2.72 -2.54
CA PHE A 8 5.18 2.56 -1.58
C PHE A 8 4.30 3.80 -1.52
N VAL A 9 4.88 4.99 -1.34
CA VAL A 9 4.12 6.25 -1.28
C VAL A 9 3.33 6.45 -2.57
N LEU A 10 3.96 6.27 -3.74
CA LEU A 10 3.30 6.40 -5.03
C LEU A 10 2.17 5.38 -5.20
N ALA A 11 2.44 4.10 -4.94
CA ALA A 11 1.44 3.04 -5.05
C ALA A 11 0.28 3.27 -4.08
N PHE A 12 0.57 3.68 -2.85
CA PHE A 12 -0.44 3.97 -1.84
C PHE A 12 -1.38 5.07 -2.28
N PHE A 13 -0.88 6.23 -2.74
CA PHE A 13 -1.74 7.33 -3.18
C PHE A 13 -2.56 6.97 -4.41
N VAL A 14 -1.97 6.27 -5.38
CA VAL A 14 -2.67 5.84 -6.59
C VAL A 14 -3.77 4.83 -6.25
N LEU A 15 -3.44 3.78 -5.50
CA LEU A 15 -4.40 2.74 -5.13
C LEU A 15 -5.49 3.29 -4.20
N MET A 16 -5.13 4.13 -3.24
CA MET A 16 -6.09 4.75 -2.33
C MET A 16 -7.04 5.67 -3.09
N GLY A 17 -6.54 6.45 -4.04
CA GLY A 17 -7.38 7.28 -4.92
C GLY A 17 -8.38 6.43 -5.69
N VAL A 18 -7.93 5.33 -6.30
CA VAL A 18 -8.80 4.39 -7.02
C VAL A 18 -9.85 3.78 -6.08
N VAL A 19 -9.45 3.29 -4.91
CA VAL A 19 -10.35 2.68 -3.92
C VAL A 19 -11.38 3.69 -3.43
N LEU A 20 -10.97 4.93 -3.12
CA LEU A 20 -11.88 6.00 -2.68
C LEU A 20 -12.89 6.38 -3.76
N ILE A 21 -12.45 6.52 -5.01
CA ILE A 21 -13.36 6.83 -6.11
C ILE A 21 -14.39 5.70 -6.26
N VAL A 22 -13.92 4.45 -6.35
CA VAL A 22 -14.80 3.28 -6.52
C VAL A 22 -15.80 3.16 -5.38
N THR A 23 -15.36 3.31 -4.13
CA THR A 23 -16.24 3.22 -2.95
C THR A 23 -17.21 4.39 -2.84
N ALA A 24 -16.78 5.61 -3.17
CA ALA A 24 -17.66 6.77 -3.20
C ALA A 24 -18.76 6.61 -4.27
N PHE A 25 -18.43 6.10 -5.46
CA PHE A 25 -19.41 5.78 -6.49
C PHE A 25 -20.40 4.70 -6.06
N GLN A 26 -19.91 3.63 -5.41
CA GLN A 26 -20.76 2.58 -4.87
C GLN A 26 -21.71 3.12 -3.77
N ALA A 27 -21.21 4.00 -2.89
CA ALA A 27 -22.02 4.64 -1.87
C ALA A 27 -23.12 5.52 -2.50
N LEU A 28 -22.78 6.30 -3.53
CA LEU A 28 -23.73 7.15 -4.22
C LEU A 28 -24.86 6.36 -4.90
N HIS A 29 -24.51 5.24 -5.55
CA HIS A 29 -25.49 4.36 -6.17
C HIS A 29 -26.40 3.69 -5.14
N ARG A 30 -25.84 3.26 -4.01
CA ARG A 30 -26.57 2.54 -2.96
C ARG A 30 -27.54 3.42 -2.17
N TYR A 31 -27.22 4.70 -1.98
CA TYR A 31 -28.01 5.65 -1.19
C TYR A 31 -28.80 6.66 -2.03
N ASN A 32 -28.99 6.39 -3.33
CA ASN A 32 -29.89 7.11 -4.24
C ASN A 32 -29.74 8.66 -4.20
N LEU A 33 -28.51 9.14 -4.40
CA LEU A 33 -28.18 10.57 -4.59
C LEU A 33 -28.56 11.51 -3.41
N MET A 34 -28.75 11.02 -2.18
CA MET A 34 -29.03 11.92 -1.05
C MET A 34 -27.85 12.85 -0.73
N GLU A 35 -28.21 14.11 -0.42
CA GLU A 35 -27.40 15.28 -0.05
C GLU A 35 -25.87 15.06 0.04
N PHE A 36 -25.11 15.86 -0.72
CA PHE A 36 -23.64 15.94 -0.59
C PHE A 36 -23.15 16.07 0.86
N GLY A 37 -23.99 16.60 1.78
CA GLY A 37 -23.71 16.63 3.22
C GLY A 37 -23.61 15.24 3.88
N PHE A 38 -24.39 14.25 3.43
CA PHE A 38 -24.28 12.87 3.90
C PHE A 38 -22.97 12.22 3.42
N LEU A 39 -22.59 12.45 2.16
CA LEU A 39 -21.33 11.95 1.60
C LEU A 39 -20.11 12.47 2.38
N ALA A 40 -20.11 13.76 2.72
CA ALA A 40 -19.05 14.37 3.53
C ALA A 40 -18.95 13.76 4.93
N ARG A 41 -20.08 13.33 5.51
CA ARG A 41 -20.13 12.71 6.84
C ARG A 41 -19.61 11.27 6.84
N ILE A 42 -19.81 10.52 5.76
CA ILE A 42 -19.32 9.13 5.65
C ILE A 42 -17.90 9.02 5.10
N LEU A 43 -17.39 10.08 4.48
CA LEU A 43 -16.06 10.10 3.85
C LEU A 43 -14.94 9.65 4.79
N PRO A 44 -14.86 10.09 6.08
CA PRO A 44 -13.82 9.64 6.99
C PRO A 44 -13.87 8.13 7.24
N SER A 45 -15.06 7.55 7.34
CA SER A 45 -15.27 6.11 7.50
C SER A 45 -14.85 5.33 6.26
N LEU A 46 -15.13 5.86 5.06
CA LEU A 46 -14.67 5.26 3.80
C LEU A 46 -13.15 5.31 3.68
N VAL A 47 -12.52 6.39 4.13
CA VAL A 47 -11.06 6.52 4.19
C VAL A 47 -10.47 5.51 5.18
N ALA A 48 -11.00 5.41 6.40
CA ALA A 48 -10.53 4.45 7.40
C ALA A 48 -10.59 3.00 6.87
N TRP A 49 -11.71 2.62 6.28
CA TRP A 49 -11.87 1.33 5.63
C TRP A 49 -10.89 1.13 4.46
N GLY A 50 -10.75 2.13 3.60
CA GLY A 50 -9.84 2.12 2.46
C GLY A 50 -8.37 2.01 2.87
N LEU A 51 -7.97 2.63 3.98
CA LEU A 51 -6.60 2.52 4.53
C LEU A 51 -6.26 1.09 4.91
N SER A 52 -7.20 0.40 5.58
CA SER A 52 -7.00 -0.98 6.07
C SER A 52 -6.69 -1.95 4.93
N ILE A 53 -7.31 -1.79 3.77
CA ILE A 53 -7.06 -2.64 2.60
C ILE A 53 -5.90 -2.14 1.73
N THR A 54 -5.71 -0.82 1.63
CA THR A 54 -4.72 -0.25 0.70
C THR A 54 -3.30 -0.34 1.24
N LEU A 55 -3.10 -0.20 2.56
CA LEU A 55 -1.78 -0.30 3.19
C LEU A 55 -1.01 -1.59 2.82
N PRO A 56 -1.58 -2.80 3.03
CA PRO A 56 -0.87 -4.04 2.70
C PRO A 56 -0.68 -4.23 1.19
N ILE A 57 -1.65 -3.83 0.37
CA ILE A 57 -1.57 -3.97 -1.10
C ILE A 57 -0.49 -3.05 -1.68
N ALA A 58 -0.43 -1.80 -1.22
CA ALA A 58 0.58 -0.85 -1.66
C ALA A 58 2.00 -1.30 -1.30
N LEU A 59 2.18 -1.91 -0.12
CA LEU A 59 3.46 -2.49 0.29
C LEU A 59 3.86 -3.69 -0.58
N LEU A 60 2.93 -4.62 -0.82
CA LEU A 60 3.17 -5.76 -1.71
C LEU A 60 3.57 -5.30 -3.11
N PHE A 61 2.85 -4.31 -3.65
CA PHE A 61 3.16 -3.74 -4.95
C PHE A 61 4.54 -3.08 -4.96
N ALA A 62 4.84 -2.22 -3.99
CA ALA A 62 6.11 -1.48 -3.95
C ALA A 62 7.33 -2.39 -3.81
N THR A 63 7.23 -3.43 -2.97
CA THR A 63 8.30 -4.40 -2.79
C THR A 63 8.52 -5.22 -4.05
N THR A 64 7.45 -5.75 -4.65
CA THR A 64 7.52 -6.52 -5.91
C THR A 64 8.04 -5.66 -7.06
N PHE A 65 7.57 -4.42 -7.18
CA PHE A 65 7.99 -3.49 -8.23
C PHE A 65 9.48 -3.14 -8.11
N THR A 66 9.94 -2.80 -6.90
CA THR A 66 11.36 -2.44 -6.67
C THR A 66 12.28 -3.63 -6.91
N LEU A 67 11.93 -4.81 -6.39
CA LEU A 67 12.70 -6.03 -6.61
C LEU A 67 12.69 -6.46 -8.09
N GLY A 68 11.56 -6.33 -8.77
CA GLY A 68 11.44 -6.59 -10.20
C GLY A 68 12.37 -5.68 -11.02
N ARG A 69 12.47 -4.40 -10.65
CA ARG A 69 13.36 -3.45 -11.33
C ARG A 69 14.83 -3.79 -11.08
N TRP A 70 15.23 -4.06 -9.84
CA TRP A 70 16.61 -4.53 -9.54
C TRP A 70 16.96 -5.85 -10.24
N SER A 71 15.97 -6.72 -10.47
CA SER A 71 16.16 -7.92 -11.27
C SER A 71 16.36 -7.59 -12.76
N SER A 72 15.58 -6.65 -13.29
CA SER A 72 15.68 -6.18 -14.69
C SER A 72 17.01 -5.49 -14.97
N ASP A 73 17.50 -4.72 -14.01
CA ASP A 73 18.78 -4.00 -14.09
C ASP A 73 19.98 -4.91 -13.79
N ASN A 74 19.77 -6.22 -13.62
CA ASN A 74 20.77 -7.23 -13.26
C ASN A 74 21.51 -6.96 -11.94
N GLU A 75 21.04 -6.04 -11.09
CA GLU A 75 21.67 -5.74 -9.80
C GLU A 75 21.62 -6.95 -8.86
N ILE A 76 20.51 -7.69 -8.85
CA ILE A 76 20.38 -8.92 -8.07
C ILE A 76 21.39 -9.99 -8.55
N THR A 77 21.59 -10.10 -9.86
CA THR A 77 22.54 -11.04 -10.46
C THR A 77 23.99 -10.65 -10.13
N ALA A 78 24.32 -9.35 -10.21
CA ALA A 78 25.63 -8.82 -9.84
C ALA A 78 25.96 -9.06 -8.36
N LEU A 79 25.00 -8.80 -7.45
CA LEU A 79 25.16 -9.07 -6.02
C LEU A 79 25.43 -10.55 -5.73
N LYS A 80 24.70 -11.45 -6.40
CA LYS A 80 24.93 -12.90 -6.31
C LYS A 80 26.31 -13.29 -6.83
N ALA A 81 26.78 -12.70 -7.92
CA ALA A 81 28.11 -12.95 -8.48
C ALA A 81 29.24 -12.50 -7.53
N CYS A 82 29.02 -11.45 -6.73
CA CYS A 82 29.92 -11.02 -5.67
C CYS A 82 29.83 -11.87 -4.39
N GLY A 83 29.06 -12.97 -4.38
CA GLY A 83 28.89 -13.83 -3.21
C GLY A 83 27.99 -13.24 -2.12
N VAL A 84 27.25 -12.16 -2.40
CA VAL A 84 26.32 -11.56 -1.42
C VAL A 84 25.04 -12.38 -1.36
N HIS A 85 24.73 -12.91 -0.17
CA HIS A 85 23.49 -13.63 0.06
C HIS A 85 22.27 -12.72 -0.09
N LEU A 86 21.27 -13.20 -0.84
CA LEU A 86 19.99 -12.51 -1.07
C LEU A 86 19.23 -12.20 0.23
N SER A 87 19.48 -12.96 1.30
CA SER A 87 18.89 -12.73 2.62
C SER A 87 19.20 -11.34 3.18
N ARG A 88 20.38 -10.78 2.90
CA ARG A 88 20.75 -9.41 3.32
C ARG A 88 19.91 -8.34 2.64
N LEU A 89 19.38 -8.64 1.45
CA LEU A 89 18.48 -7.76 0.69
C LEU A 89 17.04 -7.83 1.23
N VAL A 90 16.61 -9.04 1.61
CA VAL A 90 15.24 -9.31 2.06
C VAL A 90 15.02 -8.89 3.51
N LEU A 91 16.01 -9.04 4.39
CA LEU A 91 15.92 -8.69 5.81
C LEU A 91 15.43 -7.24 6.08
N PRO A 92 15.96 -6.19 5.43
CA PRO A 92 15.45 -4.84 5.62
C PRO A 92 14.00 -4.68 5.13
N ILE A 93 13.63 -5.35 4.04
CA ILE A 93 12.26 -5.32 3.50
C ILE A 93 11.30 -5.97 4.50
N LEU A 94 11.68 -7.10 5.09
CA LEU A 94 10.91 -7.77 6.14
C LEU A 94 10.75 -6.89 7.39
N GLY A 95 11.80 -6.18 7.81
CA GLY A 95 11.72 -5.25 8.94
C GLY A 95 10.68 -4.14 8.71
N VAL A 96 10.68 -3.54 7.53
CA VAL A 96 9.66 -2.54 7.14
C VAL A 96 8.27 -3.17 7.05
N GLY A 97 8.17 -4.39 6.51
CA GLY A 97 6.90 -5.11 6.42
C GLY A 97 6.29 -5.45 7.77
N LEU A 98 7.11 -5.81 8.76
CA LEU A 98 6.64 -6.06 10.13
C LEU A 98 6.10 -4.79 10.79
N VAL A 99 6.80 -3.66 10.64
CA VAL A 99 6.33 -2.37 11.16
C VAL A 99 5.01 -1.98 10.51
N LEU A 100 4.91 -2.09 9.18
CA LEU A 100 3.69 -1.79 8.44
C LEU A 100 2.54 -2.74 8.79
N SER A 101 2.82 -4.03 9.00
CA SER A 101 1.83 -5.00 9.45
C SER A 101 1.23 -4.60 10.79
N GLY A 102 2.05 -4.14 11.74
CA GLY A 102 1.58 -3.61 13.02
C GLY A 102 0.69 -2.38 12.85
N THR A 103 1.08 -1.44 11.97
CA THR A 103 0.24 -0.26 11.68
C THR A 103 -1.07 -0.62 11.00
N ALA A 104 -1.07 -1.59 10.08
CA ALA A 104 -2.27 -2.02 9.38
C ALA A 104 -3.25 -2.70 10.34
N TYR A 105 -2.73 -3.54 11.24
CA TYR A 105 -3.53 -4.15 12.31
C TYR A 105 -4.16 -3.09 13.22
N TYR A 106 -3.38 -2.12 13.67
CA TYR A 106 -3.88 -1.00 14.48
C TYR A 106 -4.99 -0.21 13.77
N VAL A 107 -4.79 0.14 12.49
CA VAL A 107 -5.79 0.87 11.70
C VAL A 107 -7.06 0.03 11.50
N ALA A 108 -6.92 -1.27 11.31
CA ALA A 108 -8.06 -2.16 11.10
C ALA A 108 -8.90 -2.38 12.37
N GLU A 109 -8.31 -2.33 13.56
CA GLU A 109 -9.01 -2.69 14.81
C GLU A 109 -9.46 -1.47 15.62
N GLU A 110 -8.75 -0.34 15.56
CA GLU A 110 -9.06 0.84 16.36
C GLU A 110 -9.76 1.95 15.57
N VAL A 111 -9.60 1.98 14.23
CA VAL A 111 -10.08 3.08 13.38
C VAL A 111 -11.32 2.68 12.54
N VAL A 112 -11.52 1.39 12.28
CA VAL A 112 -12.65 0.83 11.50
C VAL A 112 -13.64 0.14 12.41
#